data_AF-A0A2M8T6I2-F1
#
_entry.id   AF-A0A2M8T6I2-F1
#
_cell.length_a   1.000
_cell.length_b   1.000
_cell.length_c   1.000
_cell.angle_alpha   90.00
_cell.angle_beta   90.00
_cell.angle_gamma   90.00
#
_symmetry.space_group_name_H-M   'P 1'
#
loop_
_entity.id
_entity.type
_entity.pdbx_description
1 polymer ?
#
loop_
_entity_poly.entity_id
_entity_poly.type
_entity_poly.pdbx_seq_one_letter_code
_entity_poly.pdbx_strand_id
1 'polypeptide(L)' 'MLSDRRIGELTVLFKKHVQATAEQKIVIERQMKRYGCKNSIEAFKKIREHRRDQINNYKDN' A
#
# COMPACT_ATOMS: atom_id res chain seq x y z
N MET A 1 1.81 -2.49 13.37
CA MET A 1 2.00 -2.85 11.95
C MET A 1 0.65 -3.22 11.32
N LEU A 2 0.43 -2.92 10.04
CA LEU A 2 -0.72 -3.47 9.31
C LEU A 2 -0.50 -4.98 9.13
N SER A 3 -1.54 -5.78 9.24
CA SER A 3 -1.47 -7.22 8.93
C SER A 3 -1.25 -7.44 7.42
N ASP A 4 -0.63 -8.56 7.05
CA ASP A 4 -0.26 -8.91 5.66
C ASP A 4 -1.43 -8.78 4.69
N ARG A 5 -2.62 -9.20 5.12
CA ARG A 5 -3.88 -9.05 4.37
C ARG A 5 -4.16 -7.58 4.02
N ARG A 6 -4.02 -6.67 4.98
CA ARG A 6 -4.26 -5.23 4.79
C ARG A 6 -3.20 -4.59 3.89
N ILE A 7 -1.95 -5.04 3.95
CA ILE A 7 -0.91 -4.60 3.01
C ILE A 7 -1.20 -5.12 1.60
N GLY A 8 -1.71 -6.35 1.45
CA GLY A 8 -2.18 -6.88 0.18
C GLY A 8 -3.28 -6.01 -0.45
N GLU A 9 -4.31 -5.68 0.33
CA GLU A 9 -5.40 -4.79 -0.10
C GLU A 9 -4.89 -3.39 -0.47
N LEU A 10 -4.00 -2.82 0.35
CA LEU A 10 -3.34 -1.53 0.08
C LEU A 10 -2.53 -1.57 -1.23
N THR A 11 -1.85 -2.69 -1.50
CA THR A 11 -1.08 -2.89 -2.75
C THR A 11 -1.98 -2.91 -3.97
N VAL A 12 -3.15 -3.56 -3.88
CA VAL A 12 -4.14 -3.56 -4.98
C VAL A 12 -4.67 -2.15 -5.23
N LEU A 13 -5.00 -1.41 -4.17
CA LEU A 13 -5.43 -0.01 -4.29
C LEU A 13 -4.34 0.87 -4.91
N PHE A 14 -3.08 0.67 -4.52
CA PHE A 14 -1.96 1.42 -5.09
C PHE A 14 -1.76 1.14 -6.59
N LYS A 15 -1.86 -0.12 -7.02
CA LYS A 15 -1.82 -0.46 -8.45
C LYS A 15 -2.93 0.22 -9.23
N LYS A 16 -4.17 0.19 -8.71
CA LYS A 16 -5.31 0.89 -9.32
C LYS A 16 -5.07 2.41 -9.39
N HIS A 17 -4.49 3.01 -8.35
CA HIS A 17 -4.17 4.44 -8.31
C HIS A 17 -3.19 4.85 -9.43
N VAL A 18 -2.17 4.03 -9.70
CA VAL A 18 -1.18 4.32 -10.75
C VAL A 18 -1.82 4.32 -12.15
N GLN A 19 -2.78 3.42 -12.40
CA GLN A 19 -3.45 3.27 -13.69
C GLN A 19 -4.70 4.15 -13.85
N ALA A 20 -5.16 4.77 -12.77
CA ALA A 20 -6.40 5.54 -12.71
C ALA A 20 -6.30 6.92 -13.38
N THR A 21 -7.45 7.43 -13.83
CA THR A 21 -7.61 8.83 -14.24
C THR A 21 -7.55 9.77 -13.02
N ALA A 22 -7.41 11.09 -13.25
CA ALA A 22 -7.30 12.08 -12.17
C ALA A 22 -8.49 12.02 -11.18
N GLU A 23 -9.71 11.86 -11.68
CA GLU A 23 -10.91 11.75 -10.85
C GLU A 23 -10.91 10.46 -10.01
N GLN A 24 -10.53 9.34 -10.64
CA GLN A 24 -10.43 8.05 -9.96
C GLN A 24 -9.33 8.03 -8.89
N LYS A 25 -8.21 8.73 -9.12
CA LYS A 25 -7.12 8.85 -8.13
C LYS A 25 -7.62 9.42 -6.81
N ILE A 26 -8.47 10.45 -6.83
CA ILE A 26 -9.03 11.07 -5.62
C ILE A 26 -9.87 10.04 -4.82
N VAL A 27 -10.68 9.25 -5.51
CA VAL A 27 -11.50 8.20 -4.89
C VAL A 27 -10.61 7.13 -4.26
N ILE A 28 -9.58 6.69 -4.97
CA ILE A 28 -8.66 5.66 -4.50
C ILE A 28 -7.82 6.16 -3.31
N GLU A 29 -7.35 7.41 -3.33
CA GLU A 29 -6.63 7.99 -2.19
C GLU A 29 -7.51 8.08 -0.93
N ARG A 30 -8.81 8.38 -1.07
CA ARG A 30 -9.75 8.30 0.06
C ARG A 30 -9.87 6.87 0.61
N GLN A 31 -9.80 5.85 -0.25
CA GLN A 31 -9.80 4.45 0.20
C GLN A 31 -8.51 4.09 0.93
N MET A 32 -7.35 4.56 0.44
CA MET A 32 -6.05 4.36 1.10
C MET A 32 -5.99 4.96 2.52
N LYS A 33 -6.73 6.06 2.78
CA LYS A 33 -6.85 6.63 4.14
C LYS A 33 -7.43 5.64 5.15
N ARG A 34 -8.31 4.72 4.73
CA ARG A 34 -8.84 3.65 5.60
C ARG A 34 -7.77 2.65 6.06
N TYR A 35 -6.64 2.60 5.35
CA TYR A 35 -5.46 1.81 5.69
C TYR A 35 -4.38 2.66 6.40
N GLY A 36 -4.75 3.86 6.86
CA GLY A 36 -3.84 4.75 7.59
C GLY A 36 -2.73 5.35 6.72
N CYS A 37 -3.01 5.62 5.45
CA CYS A 37 -2.11 6.32 4.54
C CYS A 37 -2.73 7.66 4.15
N LYS A 38 -2.03 8.79 4.36
CA LYS A 38 -2.58 10.13 4.06
C LYS A 38 -2.65 10.40 2.56
N ASN A 39 -1.74 9.80 1.80
CA ASN A 39 -1.65 9.90 0.35
C ASN A 39 -1.05 8.62 -0.26
N SER A 40 -1.02 8.56 -1.59
CA SER A 40 -0.43 7.46 -2.34
C SER A 40 1.08 7.25 -2.07
N ILE A 41 1.84 8.30 -1.73
CA ILE A 41 3.27 8.20 -1.39
C ILE A 41 3.47 7.41 -0.08
N GLU A 42 2.69 7.69 0.95
CA GLU A 42 2.74 6.91 2.20
C GLU A 42 2.31 5.45 1.98
N ALA A 43 1.30 5.22 1.14
CA ALA A 43 0.90 3.87 0.78
C ALA A 43 2.08 3.10 0.15
N PHE A 44 2.80 3.73 -0.78
CA PHE A 44 3.98 3.14 -1.40
C PHE A 44 5.09 2.81 -0.38
N LYS A 45 5.39 3.74 0.54
CA LYS A 45 6.41 3.52 1.60
C LYS A 45 6.07 2.29 2.43
N LYS A 46 4.83 2.17 2.91
CA LYS A 46 4.40 1.01 3.71
C LYS A 46 4.48 -0.31 2.95
N ILE A 47 4.05 -0.33 1.68
CA ILE A 47 4.16 -1.52 0.83
C ILE A 47 5.64 -1.92 0.65
N ARG A 48 6.52 -0.94 0.44
CA ARG A 48 7.96 -1.17 0.27
C ARG A 48 8.61 -1.70 1.55
N GLU A 49 8.28 -1.11 2.71
CA GLU A 49 8.77 -1.55 4.02
C GLU A 49 8.34 -3.00 4.29
N HIS A 50 7.06 -3.30 4.12
CA HIS A 50 6.55 -4.66 4.29
C HIS A 50 7.26 -5.69 3.38
N ARG A 51 7.51 -5.35 2.11
CA ARG A 51 8.28 -6.23 1.21
C ARG A 51 9.72 -6.44 1.69
N ARG A 52 10.35 -5.41 2.26
CA ARG A 52 11.71 -5.51 2.81
C ARG A 52 11.72 -6.43 4.03
N ASP A 53 10.75 -6.28 4.93
CA ASP A 53 10.62 -7.10 6.13
C ASP A 53 10.39 -8.58 5.76
N GLN A 54 9.56 -8.85 4.75
CA GLN A 54 9.37 -10.20 4.21
C GLN A 54 10.67 -10.82 3.66
N ILE A 55 11.50 -10.03 2.96
CA ILE A 55 12.80 -10.50 2.45
C ILE A 55 13.79 -10.76 3.60
N ASN A 56 13.80 -9.90 4.61
CA ASN A 56 14.71 -10.04 5.76
C ASN A 56 14.31 -11.22 6.65
N ASN A 57 13.02 -11.40 6.94
CA ASN A 57 12.51 -12.54 7.71
C ASN A 57 12.77 -13.90 7.04
N TYR A 58 12.94 -13.93 5.71
CA TYR A 58 13.30 -15.12 4.95
C TYR A 58 14.79 -15.46 4.98
N LYS A 59 15.66 -14.54 5.43
CA LYS A 59 17.11 -14.75 5.54
C LYS A 59 17.56 -15.20 6.94
N ASP A 60 16.70 -15.02 7.94
CA ASP A 60 16.92 -15.43 9.34
C ASP A 60 16.35 -16.83 9.65
N ASN A 61 15.77 -17.52 8.66
CA ASN A 61 15.44 -18.96 8.70
C ASN A 61 16.36 -19.73 7.75
#